data_AF-A0A2W7LV78-F1
#
_entry.id   AF-A0A2W7LV78-F1
#
_cell.length_a   1.000
_cell.length_b   1.000
_cell.length_c   1.000
_cell.angle_alpha   90.00
_cell.angle_beta   90.00
_cell.angle_gamma   90.00
#
_symmetry.space_group_name_H-M   'P 1'
#
loop_
_entity.id
_entity.type
_entity.pdbx_description
1 polymer ?
#
loop_
_entity_poly.entity_id
_entity_poly.type
_entity_poly.pdbx_seq_one_letter_code
_entity_poly.pdbx_strand_id
1 'polypeptide(L)'
;MPAKSPNRFEVIVLDVLHRLGYGASRNDLQRVGGSGDAGIDGIISLDKLGLEKVYVQAKRWQNTVGRPELQAFYGALAGQKAKRGVFITTSGSRRRR
;
A
#
# COMPACT_ATOMS: atom_id res chain seq x y z
N MET A 1 -10.19 3.50 27.10
CA MET A 1 -10.24 3.32 25.63
C MET A 1 -8.82 3.06 25.14
N PRO A 2 -8.44 1.85 24.68
CA PRO A 2 -7.07 1.63 24.25
C PRO A 2 -6.81 2.41 22.96
N ALA A 3 -5.56 2.88 22.80
CA ALA A 3 -5.08 3.71 21.71
C ALA A 3 -5.52 3.17 20.32
N LYS A 4 -5.88 4.08 19.41
CA LYS A 4 -6.21 3.74 18.01
C LYS A 4 -5.08 2.90 17.41
N SER A 5 -5.34 1.61 17.17
CA SER A 5 -4.40 0.69 16.54
C SER A 5 -3.92 1.27 15.19
N PRO A 6 -2.60 1.53 15.02
CA PRO A 6 -2.05 2.15 13.80
C PRO A 6 -2.48 1.46 12.51
N ASN A 7 -2.63 0.13 12.55
CA ASN A 7 -2.91 -0.71 11.39
C ASN A 7 -4.36 -0.61 10.87
N ARG A 8 -5.27 0.10 11.54
CA ARG A 8 -6.69 0.13 11.12
C ARG A 8 -6.89 0.78 9.75
N PHE A 9 -6.05 1.75 9.38
CA PHE A 9 -6.16 2.41 8.08
C PHE A 9 -5.70 1.50 6.94
N GLU A 10 -4.55 0.83 7.10
CA GLU A 10 -4.03 -0.16 6.15
C GLU A 10 -5.06 -1.27 5.89
N VAL A 11 -5.71 -1.75 6.96
CA VAL A 11 -6.79 -2.74 6.87
C VAL A 11 -7.92 -2.27 5.96
N ILE A 12 -8.38 -1.04 6.14
CA ILE A 12 -9.49 -0.46 5.39
C ILE A 12 -9.09 -0.30 3.92
N VAL A 13 -7.87 0.17 3.64
CA VAL A 13 -7.38 0.36 2.28
C VAL A 13 -7.37 -0.95 1.51
N LEU A 14 -6.84 -2.01 2.11
CA LEU A 14 -6.81 -3.34 1.49
C LEU A 14 -8.22 -3.90 1.26
N ASP A 15 -9.16 -3.70 2.20
CA ASP A 15 -10.56 -4.13 2.00
C ASP A 15 -11.26 -3.34 0.88
N VAL A 16 -10.99 -2.05 0.75
CA VAL A 16 -11.52 -1.22 -0.35
C VAL A 16 -10.98 -1.70 -1.69
N LEU A 17 -9.66 -1.92 -1.82
CA LEU A 17 -9.07 -2.43 -3.06
C LEU A 17 -9.65 -3.78 -3.45
N HIS A 18 -9.84 -4.68 -2.49
CA HIS A 18 -10.51 -5.96 -2.72
C HIS A 18 -11.94 -5.80 -3.24
N ARG A 19 -12.74 -4.94 -2.59
CA ARG A 19 -14.13 -4.66 -3.01
C ARG A 19 -14.23 -3.99 -4.38
N LEU A 20 -13.21 -3.26 -4.80
CA LEU A 20 -13.10 -2.68 -6.14
C LEU A 20 -12.68 -3.71 -7.21
N GLY A 21 -12.44 -4.97 -6.83
CA GLY A 21 -12.10 -6.06 -7.74
C GLY A 21 -10.60 -6.28 -7.94
N TYR A 22 -9.74 -5.66 -7.12
CA TYR A 22 -8.30 -5.95 -7.12
C TYR A 22 -8.00 -7.14 -6.21
N GLY A 23 -7.48 -8.23 -6.78
CA GLY A 23 -7.32 -9.50 -6.07
C GLY A 23 -8.36 -10.53 -6.51
N ALA A 24 -7.93 -11.70 -6.96
CA ALA A 24 -8.83 -12.78 -7.37
C ALA A 24 -9.49 -13.48 -6.16
N SER A 25 -8.88 -13.39 -4.97
CA SER A 25 -9.39 -13.93 -3.72
C SER A 25 -8.95 -13.07 -2.52
N ARG A 26 -9.64 -13.18 -1.37
CA ARG A 26 -9.20 -12.50 -0.13
C ARG A 26 -7.83 -12.96 0.37
N ASN A 27 -7.41 -14.18 0.01
CA ASN A 27 -6.11 -14.72 0.37
C ASN A 27 -4.98 -14.10 -0.46
N ASP A 28 -5.31 -13.42 -1.56
CA ASP A 28 -4.34 -12.74 -2.41
C ASP A 28 -3.84 -11.44 -1.78
N LEU A 29 -4.49 -10.99 -0.69
CA LEU A 29 -4.08 -9.83 0.09
C LEU A 29 -3.15 -10.27 1.21
N GLN A 30 -1.86 -10.23 0.93
CA GLN A 30 -0.85 -10.42 1.95
C GLN A 30 -0.57 -9.09 2.65
N ARG A 31 -0.81 -9.03 3.97
CA ARG A 31 -0.27 -7.93 4.79
C ARG A 31 1.20 -8.18 5.07
N VAL A 32 2.01 -7.18 4.77
CA VAL A 32 3.46 -7.20 5.05
C VAL A 32 3.81 -6.26 6.21
N GLY A 33 2.87 -5.37 6.57
CA GLY A 33 3.05 -4.29 7.55
C GLY A 33 3.81 -4.64 8.82
N GLY A 34 4.82 -3.84 9.16
CA GLY A 34 5.62 -3.97 10.37
C GLY A 34 6.95 -3.19 10.30
N SER A 35 7.68 -3.12 11.41
CA SER A 35 9.04 -2.54 11.39
C SER A 35 9.95 -3.38 10.49
N GLY A 36 10.45 -2.81 9.40
CA GLY A 36 11.35 -3.47 8.46
C GLY A 36 10.74 -3.92 7.12
N ASP A 37 9.47 -3.59 6.85
CA ASP A 37 8.76 -3.89 5.59
C ASP A 37 9.14 -2.99 4.40
N ALA A 38 10.14 -2.11 4.58
CA ALA A 38 10.56 -1.09 3.62
C ALA A 38 9.43 -0.14 3.17
N GLY A 39 8.31 -0.08 3.89
CA GLY A 39 7.15 0.74 3.54
C GLY A 39 6.14 0.07 2.59
N ILE A 40 6.13 -1.26 2.50
CA ILE A 40 5.07 -1.99 1.78
C ILE A 40 4.07 -2.53 2.81
N ASP A 41 2.85 -2.01 2.79
CA ASP A 41 1.81 -2.39 3.75
C ASP A 41 1.02 -3.61 3.28
N GLY A 42 0.94 -3.83 1.96
CA GLY A 42 0.31 -5.01 1.40
C GLY A 42 0.73 -5.35 -0.02
N ILE A 43 0.46 -6.59 -0.40
CA ILE A 43 0.67 -7.11 -1.76
C ILE A 43 -0.63 -7.74 -2.23
N ILE A 44 -1.04 -7.44 -3.46
CA ILE A 44 -2.25 -7.97 -4.10
C ILE A 44 -1.84 -8.70 -5.37
N SER A 45 -2.18 -9.98 -5.48
CA SER A 45 -2.07 -10.72 -6.75
C SER A 45 -3.23 -10.36 -7.69
N LEU A 46 -2.93 -10.01 -8.94
CA LEU A 46 -3.96 -9.72 -9.96
C LEU A 46 -4.45 -10.98 -10.69
N ASP A 47 -3.74 -12.08 -10.53
CA ASP A 47 -4.08 -13.38 -11.09
C ASP A 47 -3.99 -14.48 -10.01
N LYS A 48 -4.66 -15.60 -10.27
CA LYS A 48 -4.74 -16.73 -9.34
C LYS A 48 -3.40 -17.44 -9.10
N LEU A 49 -2.44 -17.31 -10.02
CA LEU A 49 -1.11 -17.91 -9.92
C LEU A 49 -0.14 -17.00 -9.14
N GLY A 50 -0.52 -15.74 -8.88
CA GLY A 50 0.30 -14.77 -8.15
C GLY A 50 1.51 -14.26 -8.93
N LEU A 51 1.47 -14.33 -10.27
CA LEU A 51 2.58 -13.92 -11.14
C LEU A 51 2.61 -12.40 -11.33
N GLU A 52 1.43 -11.78 -11.34
CA GLU A 52 1.24 -10.36 -11.47
C GLU A 52 0.82 -9.79 -10.11
N LYS A 53 1.65 -8.90 -9.56
CA LYS A 53 1.46 -8.34 -8.22
C LYS A 53 1.40 -6.82 -8.26
N VAL A 54 0.56 -6.26 -7.40
CA VAL A 54 0.50 -4.85 -7.08
C VAL A 54 0.91 -4.67 -5.62
N TYR A 55 1.90 -3.82 -5.40
CA TYR A 55 2.40 -3.50 -4.07
C TYR A 55 1.72 -2.23 -3.57
N VAL A 56 1.27 -2.24 -2.33
CA VAL A 56 0.44 -1.18 -1.76
C VAL A 56 1.14 -0.56 -0.57
N GLN A 57 1.20 0.77 -0.56
CA GLN A 57 1.51 1.55 0.63
C GLN A 57 0.31 2.42 0.99
N ALA A 58 -0.09 2.39 2.25
CA ALA A 58 -1.26 3.02 2.82
C ALA A 58 -0.87 3.84 4.06
N LYS A 59 -0.58 5.13 3.86
CA LYS A 59 -0.20 6.02 4.96
C LYS A 59 -1.34 6.92 5.39
N ARG A 60 -1.66 6.92 6.68
CA ARG A 60 -2.47 8.00 7.27
C ARG A 60 -1.55 9.20 7.52
N TRP A 61 -1.67 10.24 6.71
CA TRP A 61 -0.82 11.43 6.79
C TRP A 61 -1.68 12.66 7.09
N GLN A 62 -1.23 13.53 7.99
CA GLN A 62 -1.95 14.77 8.31
C GLN A 62 -1.55 15.93 7.39
N ASN A 63 -0.33 15.89 6.85
CA ASN A 63 0.24 16.92 5.97
C ASN A 63 0.28 16.46 4.51
N THR A 64 0.67 17.34 3.59
CA THR A 64 0.87 17.00 2.17
C THR A 64 1.91 15.89 2.00
N VAL A 65 1.63 14.89 1.16
CA VAL A 65 2.64 13.89 0.76
C VAL A 65 3.68 14.53 -0.16
N GLY A 66 4.96 14.37 0.17
CA GLY A 66 6.09 14.96 -0.53
C GLY A 66 6.85 13.98 -1.42
N ARG A 67 7.93 14.50 -2.03
CA ARG A 67 8.88 13.69 -2.79
C ARG A 67 9.56 12.60 -1.95
N PRO A 68 9.98 12.84 -0.69
CA PRO A 68 10.68 11.83 0.09
C PRO A 68 9.85 10.56 0.29
N GLU A 69 8.55 10.69 0.58
CA GLU A 69 7.67 9.52 0.77
C GLU A 69 7.49 8.74 -0.52
N LEU A 70 7.31 9.42 -1.65
CA LEU A 70 7.17 8.77 -2.96
C LEU A 70 8.49 8.11 -3.40
N GLN A 71 9.64 8.73 -3.13
CA GLN A 71 10.95 8.15 -3.43
C GLN A 71 11.25 6.93 -2.57
N ALA A 72 10.90 6.97 -1.28
CA ALA A 72 11.02 5.82 -0.39
C ALA A 72 10.16 4.65 -0.90
N PHE A 73 8.90 4.91 -1.28
CA PHE A 73 8.05 3.89 -1.88
C PHE A 73 8.63 3.33 -3.17
N TYR A 74 9.11 4.19 -4.06
CA TYR A 74 9.76 3.75 -5.31
C TYR A 74 10.99 2.88 -5.04
N GLY A 75 11.80 3.23 -4.05
CA GLY A 75 12.92 2.41 -3.59
C GLY A 75 12.48 1.02 -3.11
N ALA A 76 11.39 0.94 -2.36
CA ALA A 76 10.82 -0.32 -1.91
C ALA A 76 10.35 -1.20 -3.08
N LEU A 77 9.66 -0.60 -4.07
CA LEU A 77 9.26 -1.28 -5.31
C LEU A 77 10.45 -1.83 -6.09
N ALA A 78 11.51 -1.03 -6.22
CA ALA A 78 12.74 -1.43 -6.90
C ALA A 78 13.40 -2.63 -6.19
N GLY A 79 13.47 -2.61 -4.85
CA GLY A 79 13.99 -3.73 -4.06
C GLY A 79 13.20 -5.03 -4.25
N GLN A 80 11.89 -4.93 -4.47
CA GLN A 80 11.02 -6.07 -4.76
C GLN A 80 10.96 -6.45 -6.25
N LYS A 81 11.67 -5.74 -7.14
CA LYS A 81 11.54 -5.85 -8.61
C LYS A 81 10.08 -5.73 -9.07
N ALA A 82 9.30 -4.91 -8.37
CA ALA A 82 7.88 -4.74 -8.60
C ALA A 82 7.62 -4.00 -9.92
N LYS A 83 6.66 -4.50 -10.70
CA LYS A 83 6.23 -3.83 -11.94
C LYS A 83 5.24 -2.70 -11.68
N ARG A 84 4.47 -2.78 -10.60
CA ARG A 84 3.36 -1.88 -10.29
C ARG A 84 3.26 -1.65 -8.79
N GLY A 85 2.94 -0.41 -8.41
CA GLY A 85 2.68 -0.02 -7.03
C GLY A 85 1.59 1.02 -6.93
N VAL A 86 0.86 1.00 -5.82
CA VAL A 86 -0.22 1.94 -5.49
C VAL A 86 0.07 2.57 -4.13
N PHE A 87 0.13 3.91 -4.10
CA PHE A 87 0.31 4.68 -2.88
C PHE A 87 -1.00 5.38 -2.51
N ILE A 88 -1.53 5.11 -1.33
CA ILE A 88 -2.80 5.64 -0.83
C ILE A 88 -2.53 6.45 0.44
N THR A 89 -3.05 7.68 0.46
CA THR A 89 -2.96 8.58 1.60
C THR A 89 -4.31 9.25 1.90
N THR A 90 -4.47 9.70 3.14
CA THR A 90 -5.62 10.54 3.57
C THR A 90 -5.40 12.03 3.34
N SER A 91 -4.19 12.46 2.95
CA SER A 91 -3.87 13.86 2.69
C SER A 91 -3.79 14.20 1.20
N GLY A 92 -3.96 15.48 0.88
CA GLY A 92 -3.77 15.98 -0.47
C GLY A 92 -2.32 15.82 -0.95
N SER A 93 -2.13 15.56 -2.24
CA SER A 93 -0.83 15.61 -2.89
C SER A 93 -0.65 16.95 -3.61
N ARG A 94 0.53 17.58 -3.49
CA ARG A 94 0.80 18.82 -4.23
C ARG A 94 1.07 18.47 -5.68
N ARG A 95 0.05 18.57 -6.54
CA ARG A 95 0.19 18.44 -7.99
C ARG A 95 1.08 19.59 -8.50
N ARG A 96 2.27 19.28 -9.04
CA ARG A 96 2.99 20.27 -9.86
C ARG A 96 2.38 20.24 -11.27
N ARG A 97 2.11 21.44 -11.78
CA ARG A 97 1.98 21.68 -13.22
C ARG A 97 3.34 21.48 -13.88
#